data_AF-A0A8H9HEE3-F1
#
_entry.id   AF-A0A8H9HEE3-F1
#
_cell.length_a   1.000
_cell.length_b   1.000
_cell.length_c   1.000
_cell.angle_alpha   90.00
_cell.angle_beta   90.00
_cell.angle_gamma   90.00
#
_symmetry.space_group_name_H-M   'P 1'
#
loop_
_entity.id
_entity.type
_entity.pdbx_description
1 polymer ?
#
loop_
_entity_poly.entity_id
_entity_poly.type
_entity_poly.pdbx_seq_one_letter_code
_entity_poly.pdbx_strand_id
1 'polypeptide(L)'
;MSGSGEEPLAIAVGARYPVGERQYLLSERLARAVARCREVLIEVAGNRDVITYGELSDEIAGAVPPHRMGPLLSMIAHDCAARGEPSLASLVVSAGTGEVSTPDARWAPPNRRACWDLWSSRSRSAVPGATRGRESAAAQASEAVVAGDSALSWPSSSPRSLSESPALRMRRGSSPG
;
A
#
# COMPACT_ATOMS: atom_id res chain seq x y z
N MET A 1 -30.49 20.01 5.38
CA MET A 1 -29.08 19.77 5.72
C MET A 1 -28.79 18.32 5.37
N SER A 2 -28.33 18.08 4.14
CA SER A 2 -28.03 16.72 3.68
C SER A 2 -26.67 16.33 4.23
N GLY A 3 -26.64 15.41 5.19
CA GLY A 3 -25.40 14.82 5.66
C GLY A 3 -24.73 14.09 4.50
N SER A 4 -23.60 14.60 4.03
CA SER A 4 -22.69 13.83 3.20
C SER A 4 -22.36 12.55 3.96
N GLY A 5 -22.61 11.40 3.35
CA GLY A 5 -22.66 10.10 4.00
C GLY A 5 -21.31 9.61 4.50
N GLU A 6 -20.81 10.15 5.61
CA GLU A 6 -19.81 9.47 6.43
C GLU A 6 -20.51 8.26 7.07
N GLU A 7 -20.33 7.09 6.48
CA GLU A 7 -20.78 5.85 7.10
C GLU A 7 -20.09 5.73 8.47
N PRO A 8 -20.85 5.58 9.57
CA PRO A 8 -20.25 5.56 10.90
C PRO A 8 -19.24 4.42 11.00
N LEU A 9 -18.14 4.66 11.74
CA LEU A 9 -17.16 3.63 12.03
C LEU A 9 -17.83 2.45 12.74
N ALA A 10 -17.41 1.22 12.40
CA ALA A 10 -17.87 0.01 13.07
C ALA A 10 -17.22 -0.16 14.47
N ILE A 11 -16.16 0.61 14.72
CA ILE A 11 -15.47 0.71 16.02
C ILE A 11 -15.95 1.94 16.81
N ALA A 12 -16.03 1.79 18.13
CA ALA A 12 -16.59 2.79 19.04
C ALA A 12 -15.57 3.88 19.41
N VAL A 13 -15.94 5.14 19.14
CA VAL A 13 -15.16 6.30 19.60
C VAL A 13 -15.15 6.36 21.13
N GLY A 14 -13.98 6.64 21.71
CA GLY A 14 -13.77 6.61 23.16
C GLY A 14 -13.35 5.24 23.72
N ALA A 15 -13.44 4.16 22.94
CA ALA A 15 -12.95 2.85 23.34
C ALA A 15 -11.44 2.71 23.16
N ARG A 16 -10.86 1.69 23.80
CA ARG A 16 -9.45 1.32 23.67
C ARG A 16 -9.29 0.07 22.81
N TYR A 17 -8.35 0.11 21.89
CA TYR A 17 -8.08 -0.97 20.93
C TYR A 17 -6.63 -1.43 21.01
N PRO A 18 -6.36 -2.74 20.88
CA PRO A 18 -5.00 -3.27 20.89
C PRO A 18 -4.25 -2.90 19.59
N VAL A 19 -3.00 -2.48 19.74
CA VAL A 19 -2.05 -2.16 18.66
C VAL A 19 -0.72 -2.79 19.05
N GLY A 20 -0.47 -4.02 18.56
CA GLY A 20 0.55 -4.89 19.14
C GLY A 20 0.29 -5.08 20.64
N GLU A 21 1.31 -4.87 21.46
CA GLU A 21 1.23 -5.00 22.93
C GLU A 21 0.59 -3.79 23.63
N ARG A 22 0.21 -2.73 22.91
CA ARG A 22 -0.26 -1.47 23.49
C ARG A 22 -1.76 -1.28 23.29
N GLN A 23 -2.40 -0.57 24.22
CA GLN A 23 -3.79 -0.15 24.10
C GLN A 23 -3.87 1.31 23.66
N TYR A 24 -4.55 1.60 22.55
CA TYR A 24 -4.75 2.95 22.01
C TYR A 24 -6.19 3.42 22.16
N LEU A 25 -6.37 4.65 22.66
CA LEU A 25 -7.68 5.30 22.72
C LEU A 25 -8.08 5.79 21.31
N LEU A 26 -9.26 5.38 20.84
CA LEU A 26 -9.87 5.96 19.65
C LEU A 26 -10.46 7.32 20.01
N SER A 27 -9.63 8.36 19.97
CA SER A 27 -10.12 9.74 20.14
C SER A 27 -10.96 10.20 18.95
N GLU A 28 -11.82 11.19 19.16
CA GLU A 28 -12.60 11.84 18.10
C GLU A 28 -11.75 12.28 16.90
N ARG A 29 -10.56 12.85 17.17
CA ARG A 29 -9.63 13.26 16.11
C ARG A 29 -9.14 12.07 15.30
N LEU A 30 -8.80 10.96 15.97
CA LEU A 30 -8.34 9.76 15.30
C LEU A 30 -9.48 9.11 14.52
N ALA A 31 -10.69 9.06 15.08
CA ALA A 31 -11.87 8.52 14.41
C ALA A 31 -12.15 9.23 13.07
N ARG A 32 -12.08 10.57 13.04
CA ARG A 32 -12.22 11.33 11.77
C ARG A 32 -11.13 10.99 10.76
N ALA A 33 -9.89 10.79 11.22
CA ALA A 33 -8.81 10.37 10.34
C ALA A 33 -9.02 8.95 9.81
N VAL A 34 -9.54 8.03 10.64
CA VAL A 34 -9.89 6.65 10.23
C VAL A 34 -11.00 6.67 9.18
N ALA A 35 -12.06 7.45 9.38
CA ALA A 35 -13.16 7.56 8.42
C ALA A 35 -12.67 8.01 7.03
N ARG A 36 -11.91 9.11 6.97
CA ARG A 36 -11.31 9.59 5.71
C ARG A 36 -10.34 8.60 5.09
N CYS A 37 -9.48 8.00 5.91
CA CYS A 37 -8.52 6.99 5.46
C CYS A 37 -9.25 5.79 4.83
N ARG A 38 -10.35 5.35 5.43
CA ARG A 38 -11.17 4.26 4.91
C ARG A 38 -11.76 4.60 3.54
N GLU A 39 -12.31 5.80 3.35
CA GLU A 39 -12.85 6.25 2.06
C GLU A 39 -11.79 6.20 0.95
N VAL A 40 -10.61 6.77 1.22
CA VAL A 40 -9.47 6.74 0.28
C VAL A 40 -9.07 5.31 -0.05
N LEU A 41 -8.95 4.45 0.96
CA LEU A 41 -8.53 3.06 0.74
C LEU A 41 -9.57 2.22 0.00
N ILE A 42 -10.87 2.52 0.15
CA ILE A 42 -11.92 1.89 -0.65
C ILE A 42 -11.81 2.30 -2.12
N GLU A 43 -11.54 3.57 -2.42
CA GLU A 43 -11.30 4.05 -3.79
C GLU A 43 -10.09 3.32 -4.42
N VAL A 44 -8.97 3.27 -3.71
CA VAL A 44 -7.76 2.54 -4.13
C VAL A 44 -8.05 1.05 -4.36
N ALA A 45 -8.82 0.41 -3.46
CA ALA A 45 -9.22 -0.98 -3.60
C ALA A 45 -10.10 -1.22 -4.84
N GLY A 46 -11.01 -0.29 -5.12
CA GLY A 46 -11.91 -0.33 -6.28
C GLY A 46 -11.16 -0.29 -7.61
N ASN A 47 -10.06 0.44 -7.67
CA ASN A 47 -9.18 0.56 -8.83
C ASN A 47 -8.19 -0.62 -8.97
N ARG A 48 -8.16 -1.52 -7.98
CA ARG A 48 -7.18 -2.61 -7.87
C ARG A 48 -5.73 -2.11 -7.70
N ASP A 49 -5.58 -0.95 -7.07
CA ASP A 49 -4.28 -0.29 -6.86
C ASP A 49 -3.77 -0.46 -5.42
N VAL A 50 -2.58 0.08 -5.18
CA VAL A 50 -1.96 0.28 -3.87
C VAL A 50 -1.63 1.77 -3.69
N ILE A 51 -1.45 2.21 -2.46
CA ILE A 51 -1.09 3.59 -2.13
C ILE A 51 0.10 3.60 -1.18
N THR A 52 1.00 4.58 -1.33
CA THR A 52 2.13 4.72 -0.40
C THR A 52 1.73 5.45 0.89
N TYR A 53 2.52 5.27 1.96
CA TYR A 53 2.32 6.05 3.20
C TYR A 53 2.36 7.57 2.98
N GLY A 54 3.15 8.04 2.02
CA GLY A 54 3.24 9.47 1.67
C GLY A 54 1.94 9.95 1.02
N GLU A 55 1.54 9.28 -0.07
CA GLU A 55 0.30 9.60 -0.79
C GLU A 55 -0.93 9.50 0.11
N LEU A 56 -1.02 8.48 0.97
CA LEU A 56 -2.12 8.36 1.91
C LEU A 56 -2.18 9.54 2.89
N SER A 57 -1.01 10.05 3.33
CA SER A 57 -0.95 11.22 4.22
C SER A 57 -1.52 12.45 3.52
N ASP A 58 -1.18 12.62 2.24
CA ASP A 58 -1.61 13.76 1.44
C ASP A 58 -3.11 13.69 1.14
N GLU A 59 -3.63 12.51 0.77
CA GLU A 59 -5.06 12.26 0.50
C GLU A 59 -5.94 12.49 1.75
N ILE A 60 -5.41 12.25 2.97
CA ILE A 60 -6.11 12.59 4.22
C ILE A 60 -5.83 14.03 4.70
N ALA A 61 -5.35 14.91 3.83
CA ALA A 61 -5.00 16.30 4.09
C ALA A 61 -4.00 16.49 5.24
N GLY A 62 -3.01 15.60 5.34
CA GLY A 62 -1.96 15.65 6.36
C GLY A 62 -2.46 15.38 7.78
N ALA A 63 -3.64 14.78 7.95
CA ALA A 63 -4.22 14.53 9.27
C ALA A 63 -3.32 13.69 10.18
N VAL A 64 -2.55 12.77 9.59
CA VAL A 64 -1.56 11.91 10.24
C VAL A 64 -0.32 11.83 9.35
N PRO A 65 0.89 12.17 9.86
CA PRO A 65 2.10 12.10 9.05
C PRO A 65 2.53 10.64 8.79
N PRO A 66 3.28 10.36 7.71
CA PRO A 66 3.60 8.99 7.27
C PRO A 66 4.22 8.11 8.38
N HIS A 67 5.12 8.66 9.18
CA HIS A 67 5.83 7.95 10.26
C HIS A 67 4.97 7.65 11.50
N ARG A 68 3.74 8.20 11.60
CA ARG A 68 2.80 7.99 12.72
C ARG A 68 1.55 7.22 12.30
N MET A 69 1.56 6.58 11.13
CA MET A 69 0.39 5.88 10.62
C MET A 69 0.10 4.53 11.29
N GLY A 70 1.01 3.98 12.09
CA GLY A 70 0.82 2.67 12.75
C GLY A 70 -0.51 2.54 13.50
N PRO A 71 -0.84 3.44 14.45
CA PRO A 71 -2.13 3.42 15.14
C PRO A 71 -3.33 3.62 14.20
N LEU A 72 -3.21 4.50 13.20
CA LEU A 72 -4.27 4.76 12.21
C LEU A 72 -4.61 3.48 11.44
N LEU A 73 -3.60 2.82 10.88
CA LEU A 73 -3.78 1.58 10.11
C LEU A 73 -4.28 0.43 10.97
N SER A 74 -3.91 0.41 12.26
CA SER A 74 -4.44 -0.58 13.20
C SER A 74 -5.93 -0.34 13.46
N MET A 75 -6.38 0.91 13.58
CA MET A 75 -7.81 1.22 13.71
C MET A 75 -8.57 0.85 12.44
N ILE A 76 -7.99 1.06 11.24
CA ILE A 76 -8.58 0.58 9.98
C ILE A 76 -8.73 -0.93 9.99
N ALA A 77 -7.72 -1.67 10.46
CA ALA A 77 -7.81 -3.13 10.56
C ALA A 77 -8.92 -3.58 11.52
N HIS A 78 -9.08 -2.91 12.67
CA HIS A 78 -10.19 -3.18 13.61
C HIS A 78 -11.56 -2.85 13.01
N ASP A 79 -11.68 -1.73 12.29
CA ASP A 79 -12.92 -1.34 11.61
C ASP A 79 -13.30 -2.35 10.51
N CYS A 80 -12.35 -2.78 9.68
CA CYS A 80 -12.58 -3.82 8.68
C CYS A 80 -12.99 -5.15 9.33
N ALA A 81 -12.29 -5.56 10.39
CA ALA A 81 -12.61 -6.79 11.11
C ALA A 81 -14.02 -6.75 11.74
N ALA A 82 -14.42 -5.62 12.33
CA ALA A 82 -15.76 -5.43 12.87
C ALA A 82 -16.86 -5.48 11.78
N ARG A 83 -16.51 -5.18 10.53
CA ARG A 83 -17.40 -5.27 9.35
C ARG A 83 -17.36 -6.63 8.65
N GLY A 84 -16.47 -7.54 9.05
CA GLY A 84 -16.23 -8.80 8.33
C GLY A 84 -15.55 -8.62 6.97
N GLU A 85 -14.82 -7.53 6.78
CA GLU A 85 -14.14 -7.16 5.54
C GLU A 85 -12.63 -7.48 5.60
N PRO A 86 -11.97 -7.70 4.44
CA PRO A 86 -10.52 -7.77 4.38
C PRO A 86 -9.89 -6.43 4.80
N SER A 87 -8.74 -6.51 5.46
CA SER A 87 -8.03 -5.35 5.99
C SER A 87 -7.46 -4.47 4.87
N LEU A 88 -8.07 -3.30 4.71
CA LEU A 88 -7.64 -2.25 3.78
C LEU A 88 -6.20 -1.75 4.06
N ALA A 89 -5.68 -1.97 5.27
CA ALA A 89 -4.29 -1.64 5.60
C ALA A 89 -3.26 -2.40 4.74
N SER A 90 -3.66 -3.51 4.10
CA SER A 90 -2.81 -4.27 3.15
C SER A 90 -2.49 -3.53 1.85
N LEU A 91 -3.22 -2.45 1.55
CA LEU A 91 -3.04 -1.61 0.37
C LEU A 91 -1.97 -0.53 0.57
N VAL A 92 -1.57 -0.28 1.83
CA VAL A 92 -0.64 0.79 2.19
C VAL A 92 0.79 0.26 2.19
N VAL A 93 1.60 0.73 1.25
CA VAL A 93 2.93 0.18 1.00
C VAL A 93 4.04 1.22 1.17
N SER A 94 5.27 0.75 1.41
CA SER A 94 6.46 1.59 1.35
C SER A 94 6.79 1.92 -0.10
N ALA A 95 7.09 3.19 -0.40
CA ALA A 95 7.51 3.61 -1.73
C ALA A 95 8.79 2.90 -2.22
N GLY A 96 9.68 2.51 -1.29
CA GLY A 96 10.95 1.85 -1.63
C GLY A 96 10.84 0.35 -1.87
N THR A 97 9.90 -0.35 -1.23
CA THR A 97 9.79 -1.81 -1.30
C THR A 97 8.52 -2.31 -1.99
N GLY A 98 7.50 -1.46 -2.16
CA GLY A 98 6.19 -1.87 -2.66
C GLY A 98 5.42 -2.79 -1.72
N GLU A 99 5.87 -2.95 -0.47
CA GLU A 99 5.23 -3.80 0.52
C GLU A 99 4.91 -3.06 1.83
N VAL A 100 4.05 -3.67 2.65
CA VAL A 100 3.65 -3.13 3.96
C VAL A 100 4.86 -2.98 4.89
N SER A 101 4.89 -1.90 5.68
CA SER A 101 5.94 -1.67 6.68
C SER A 101 5.68 -2.46 7.96
N THR A 102 5.65 -3.79 7.87
CA THR A 102 5.53 -4.71 9.02
C THR A 102 6.62 -5.79 8.97
N PRO A 103 7.10 -6.29 10.14
CA PRO A 103 8.13 -7.33 10.18
C PRO A 103 7.71 -8.63 9.47
N ASP A 104 6.44 -9.02 9.61
CA ASP A 104 5.83 -10.07 8.79
C ASP A 104 4.90 -9.43 7.76
N ALA A 105 5.26 -9.53 6.48
CA ALA A 105 4.47 -9.00 5.37
C ALA A 105 3.63 -10.08 4.66
N ARG A 106 3.73 -11.37 5.05
CA ARG A 106 3.09 -12.49 4.34
C ARG A 106 1.57 -12.43 4.35
N TRP A 107 1.00 -11.76 5.36
CA TRP A 107 -0.44 -11.54 5.48
C TRP A 107 -0.99 -10.58 4.43
N ALA A 108 -0.17 -9.66 3.90
CA ALA A 108 -0.64 -8.54 3.09
C ALA A 108 -1.04 -8.94 1.66
N PRO A 109 -0.26 -9.72 0.89
CA PRO A 109 -0.64 -10.10 -0.47
C PRO A 109 -2.01 -10.81 -0.61
N PRO A 110 -2.37 -11.82 0.21
CA PRO A 110 -3.68 -12.43 0.11
C PRO A 110 -4.82 -11.48 0.54
N ASN A 111 -4.60 -10.63 1.55
CA ASN A 111 -5.59 -9.63 1.98
C ASN A 111 -5.84 -8.56 0.90
N ARG A 112 -4.76 -8.08 0.26
CA ARG A 112 -4.80 -7.10 -0.83
C ARG A 112 -5.67 -7.60 -1.99
N ARG A 113 -5.49 -8.87 -2.39
CA ARG A 113 -6.35 -9.51 -3.40
C ARG A 113 -7.82 -9.54 -2.97
N ALA A 114 -8.09 -9.95 -1.73
CA ALA A 114 -9.46 -9.97 -1.20
C ALA A 114 -10.10 -8.57 -1.18
N CYS A 115 -9.35 -7.51 -0.82
CA CYS A 115 -9.82 -6.13 -0.92
C CYS A 115 -10.19 -5.77 -2.36
N TRP A 116 -9.31 -6.05 -3.33
CA TRP A 116 -9.57 -5.76 -4.73
C TRP A 116 -10.79 -6.49 -5.27
N ASP A 117 -10.98 -7.76 -4.92
CA ASP A 117 -12.11 -8.54 -5.41
C ASP A 117 -13.44 -8.03 -4.81
N LEU A 118 -13.46 -7.69 -3.52
CA LEU A 118 -14.62 -7.12 -2.85
C LEU A 118 -15.00 -5.75 -3.41
N TRP A 119 -14.05 -4.82 -3.52
CA TRP A 119 -14.36 -3.42 -3.81
C TRP A 119 -14.42 -3.12 -5.32
N SER A 120 -13.68 -3.84 -6.16
CA SER A 120 -13.78 -3.68 -7.62
C SER A 120 -15.07 -4.25 -8.20
N SER A 121 -15.67 -5.25 -7.56
CA SER A 121 -17.00 -5.76 -7.97
C SER A 121 -18.12 -4.78 -7.59
N ARG A 122 -17.97 -4.12 -6.43
CA ARG A 122 -18.90 -3.10 -5.94
C ARG A 122 -18.86 -1.82 -6.78
N SER A 123 -17.66 -1.39 -7.21
CA SER A 123 -17.51 -0.23 -8.13
C SER A 123 -18.07 -0.52 -9.52
N ARG A 124 -17.90 -1.74 -10.04
CA ARG A 124 -18.49 -2.16 -11.34
C ARG A 124 -20.02 -2.30 -11.31
N SER A 125 -20.60 -2.57 -10.14
CA SER A 125 -22.06 -2.73 -9.98
C SER A 125 -22.79 -1.42 -9.69
N ALA A 126 -22.06 -0.37 -9.30
CA ALA A 126 -22.58 0.99 -9.28
C ALA A 126 -22.70 1.50 -10.73
N VAL A 127 -23.93 1.59 -11.24
CA VAL A 127 -24.32 1.95 -12.61
C VAL A 127 -23.50 3.15 -13.19
N PRO A 128 -23.10 3.11 -14.48
CA PRO A 128 -22.24 4.10 -15.12
C PRO A 128 -22.98 5.43 -15.33
N GLY A 129 -22.60 6.43 -14.55
CA GLY A 129 -23.23 7.75 -14.62
C GLY A 129 -22.57 8.81 -13.76
N ALA A 130 -21.24 8.84 -13.70
CA ALA A 130 -20.53 9.98 -13.13
C ALA A 130 -19.12 10.04 -13.71
N THR A 131 -18.98 10.76 -14.83
CA THR A 131 -17.70 11.34 -15.23
C THR A 131 -17.17 12.20 -14.09
N ARG A 132 -16.13 11.75 -13.42
CA ARG A 132 -15.26 12.64 -12.66
C ARG A 132 -13.85 12.37 -13.13
N GLY A 133 -13.36 13.27 -13.99
CA GLY A 133 -11.99 13.26 -14.47
C GLY A 133 -11.06 13.25 -13.27
N ARG A 134 -10.32 12.14 -13.13
CA ARG A 134 -9.04 12.15 -12.45
C ARG A 134 -8.05 11.84 -13.56
N GLU A 135 -7.56 12.91 -14.17
CA GLU A 135 -6.40 12.84 -15.05
C GLU A 135 -5.24 12.33 -14.18
N SER A 136 -4.93 11.04 -14.33
CA SER A 136 -3.73 10.45 -13.77
C SER A 136 -2.54 11.22 -14.32
N ALA A 137 -1.91 12.01 -13.46
CA ALA A 137 -0.58 12.57 -13.68
C ALA A 137 0.46 11.43 -13.63
N ALA A 138 0.44 10.58 -14.65
CA ALA A 138 1.39 9.50 -14.87
C ALA A 138 1.53 9.26 -16.37
N ALA A 139 2.09 10.23 -17.10
CA ALA A 139 2.85 10.06 -18.35
C ALA A 139 3.05 11.41 -19.05
N GLN A 140 4.15 12.10 -18.76
CA GLN A 140 4.80 12.96 -19.75
C GLN A 140 6.31 12.71 -19.69
N ALA A 141 6.72 11.66 -20.39
CA ALA A 141 8.07 11.49 -20.87
C ALA A 141 7.97 11.08 -22.35
N SER A 142 8.79 11.74 -23.18
CA SER A 142 8.90 11.63 -24.65
C SER A 142 7.88 12.50 -25.40
N GLU A 143 8.23 13.38 -26.35
CA GLU A 143 9.38 13.39 -27.26
C GLU A 143 9.42 14.74 -28.02
N ALA A 144 10.59 15.39 -28.16
CA ALA A 144 10.91 16.34 -29.25
C ALA A 144 12.41 16.75 -29.23
N VAL A 145 13.22 16.12 -30.10
CA VAL A 145 14.21 16.65 -31.08
C VAL A 145 14.96 17.99 -30.75
N VAL A 146 16.26 18.27 -30.97
CA VAL A 146 17.30 17.96 -32.00
C VAL A 146 18.70 18.33 -31.45
N ALA A 147 19.73 17.56 -31.85
CA ALA A 147 21.19 17.83 -32.01
C ALA A 147 21.98 18.81 -31.12
N GLY A 148 23.16 18.36 -30.68
CA GLY A 148 24.24 19.22 -30.19
C GLY A 148 25.48 18.43 -29.75
N ASP A 149 26.46 18.38 -30.65
CA ASP A 149 27.82 17.87 -30.51
C ASP A 149 28.58 18.48 -29.31
N SER A 150 29.25 17.66 -28.49
CA SER A 150 30.62 17.90 -27.99
C SER A 150 31.02 16.92 -26.89
N ALA A 151 32.18 16.31 -27.11
CA ALA A 151 32.91 15.44 -26.21
C ALA A 151 33.31 16.13 -24.88
N LEU A 152 33.54 15.33 -23.83
CA LEU A 152 34.79 15.30 -23.05
C LEU A 152 34.73 14.23 -21.90
N SER A 153 35.61 13.24 -22.03
CA SER A 153 36.48 12.62 -21.01
C SER A 153 35.95 12.04 -19.68
N TRP A 154 35.84 10.70 -19.66
CA TRP A 154 36.48 9.64 -18.81
C TRP A 154 37.13 10.00 -17.44
N PRO A 155 37.28 9.03 -16.46
CA PRO A 155 37.69 7.64 -16.73
C PRO A 155 37.15 6.48 -15.85
N SER A 156 37.17 5.31 -16.49
CA SER A 156 37.77 4.01 -16.07
C SER A 156 37.60 3.52 -14.63
N SER A 157 36.98 2.34 -14.48
CA SER A 157 37.71 1.10 -14.11
C SER A 157 36.80 -0.12 -14.27
N SER A 158 37.19 -1.03 -15.18
CA SER A 158 36.87 -2.46 -15.09
C SER A 158 37.84 -3.12 -14.09
N PRO A 159 37.59 -4.38 -13.66
CA PRO A 159 37.96 -5.50 -14.52
C PRO A 159 36.86 -6.55 -14.69
N ARG A 160 36.88 -7.12 -15.89
CA ARG A 160 36.22 -8.33 -16.35
C ARG A 160 36.79 -9.59 -15.67
N SER A 161 35.86 -10.51 -15.42
CA SER A 161 35.86 -11.95 -15.74
C SER A 161 37.02 -12.85 -15.33
N LEU A 162 36.65 -14.05 -14.85
CA LEU A 162 36.78 -15.34 -15.56
C LEU A 162 36.05 -16.42 -14.74
N SER A 163 35.16 -17.20 -15.36
CA SER A 163 35.36 -18.63 -15.71
C SER A 163 35.19 -19.51 -14.47
N GLU A 164 34.29 -20.49 -14.36
CA GLU A 164 33.98 -21.58 -15.28
C GLU A 164 32.81 -22.39 -14.67
N SER A 165 31.94 -22.94 -15.52
CA SER A 165 31.18 -24.18 -15.26
C SER A 165 31.64 -25.18 -16.34
N PRO A 166 31.54 -26.53 -16.22
CA PRO A 166 30.52 -27.27 -15.46
C PRO A 166 30.98 -28.64 -14.87
N ALA A 167 30.00 -29.38 -14.34
CA ALA A 167 29.86 -30.85 -14.37
C ALA A 167 30.51 -31.74 -13.28
N LEU A 168 29.59 -32.33 -12.48
CA LEU A 168 29.32 -33.78 -12.44
C LEU A 168 30.43 -34.76 -11.99
N ARG A 169 30.36 -35.23 -10.74
CA ARG A 169 30.50 -36.66 -10.34
C ARG A 169 30.36 -36.78 -8.81
N MET A 170 29.24 -37.29 -8.29
CA MET A 170 28.97 -38.70 -7.93
C MET A 170 29.78 -39.29 -6.76
N ARG A 171 29.02 -39.92 -5.85
CA ARG A 171 29.35 -41.00 -4.88
C ARG A 171 30.00 -40.55 -3.56
N ARG A 172 29.80 -41.20 -2.41
CA ARG A 172 28.88 -42.20 -1.80
C ARG A 172 29.42 -42.35 -0.37
N GLY A 173 28.57 -42.72 0.59
CA GLY A 173 28.96 -43.22 1.92
C GLY A 173 28.23 -42.46 3.02
N SER A 174 27.06 -42.89 3.52
CA SER A 174 26.82 -44.07 4.39
C SER A 174 27.70 -44.09 5.64
N SER A 175 27.14 -43.54 6.75
CA SER A 175 26.92 -44.11 8.11
C SER A 175 27.82 -45.24 8.66
N PRO A 176 27.70 -45.63 9.95
CA PRO A 176 27.24 -44.95 11.18
C PRO A 176 28.23 -45.15 12.37
N GLY A 177 27.88 -44.59 13.52
CA GLY A 177 28.41 -44.92 14.85
C GLY A 177 27.58 -44.24 15.93
#